data_AF-A0A1R1APU7-F1
#
_entry.id   AF-A0A1R1APU7-F1
#
_cell.length_a   1.000
_cell.length_b   1.000
_cell.length_c   1.000
_cell.angle_alpha   90.00
_cell.angle_beta   90.00
_cell.angle_gamma   90.00
#
_symmetry.space_group_name_H-M   'P 1'
#
loop_
_entity.id
_entity.type
_entity.pdbx_description
1 polymer ?
#
loop_
_entity_poly.entity_id
_entity_poly.type
_entity_poly.pdbx_seq_one_letter_code
_entity_poly.pdbx_strand_id
1 'polypeptide(L)'
;MRAMLALYKYRGNEQLAPLLGDMLLPAFEAMTFEIIQQSIVVSSSRRKPKISIADCWDAITYVPVSEEREADRGFNQAQQLASHIARRFQLPIMELLIRSRHSEKQSFKTRSERMRDTQSLFEVNTNNLSLLASESHSKNHLIDRAVRILLIDDIYTTGSTAEACSKALHRYAELPLDIYILTWARS
;
A
#
# COMPACT_ATOMS: atom_id res chain seq x y z
N MET A 1 21.80 0.02 6.96
CA MET A 1 20.42 -0.23 6.53
C MET A 1 19.57 -0.88 7.63
N ARG A 2 19.80 -2.14 8.05
CA ARG A 2 19.06 -2.79 9.15
C ARG A 2 19.08 -2.02 10.49
N ALA A 3 20.21 -1.44 10.87
CA ALA A 3 20.33 -0.64 12.09
C ALA A 3 19.42 0.61 12.08
N MET A 4 19.26 1.27 10.93
CA MET A 4 18.40 2.45 10.82
C MET A 4 16.92 2.10 10.94
N LEU A 5 16.48 1.02 10.28
CA LEU A 5 15.14 0.49 10.51
C LEU A 5 14.91 0.12 11.97
N ALA A 6 15.91 -0.45 12.64
CA ALA A 6 15.74 -0.81 14.04
C ALA A 6 15.56 0.43 14.93
N LEU A 7 16.33 1.50 14.69
CA LEU A 7 16.18 2.78 15.37
C LEU A 7 14.82 3.41 15.11
N TYR A 8 14.35 3.37 13.86
CA TYR A 8 13.05 3.89 13.48
C TYR A 8 11.90 3.08 14.10
N LYS A 9 11.91 1.76 13.88
CA LYS A 9 10.82 0.83 14.20
C LYS A 9 10.71 0.47 15.67
N TYR A 10 11.82 0.35 16.38
CA TYR A 10 11.85 -0.15 17.77
C TYR A 10 12.31 0.89 18.78
N ARG A 11 12.90 2.01 18.34
CA ARG A 11 13.31 3.10 19.24
C ARG A 11 12.56 4.41 18.98
N GLY A 12 11.51 4.38 18.17
CA GLY A 12 10.63 5.53 17.94
C GLY A 12 11.32 6.75 17.34
N ASN A 13 12.43 6.58 16.62
CA ASN A 13 13.17 7.73 16.06
C ASN A 13 12.51 8.25 14.78
N GLU A 14 11.37 8.94 14.91
CA GLU A 14 10.57 9.48 13.82
C GLU A 14 11.31 10.45 12.90
N GLN A 15 12.42 11.06 13.38
CA GLN A 15 13.26 11.94 12.57
C GLN A 15 13.86 11.24 11.35
N LEU A 16 13.89 9.91 11.34
CA LEU A 16 14.33 9.12 10.19
C LEU A 16 13.26 9.01 9.09
N ALA A 17 11.98 9.33 9.37
CA ALA A 17 10.90 9.15 8.40
C ALA A 17 11.14 9.87 7.05
N PRO A 18 11.58 11.14 7.00
CA PRO A 18 11.85 11.81 5.73
C PRO A 18 12.95 11.11 4.93
N LEU A 19 14.04 10.72 5.60
CA LEU A 19 15.16 10.04 4.96
C LEU A 19 14.76 8.66 4.43
N LEU A 20 13.99 7.89 5.20
CA LEU A 20 13.49 6.58 4.78
C LEU A 20 12.48 6.73 3.62
N GLY A 21 11.65 7.77 3.65
CA GLY A 21 10.74 8.11 2.56
C GLY A 21 11.48 8.51 1.29
N ASP A 22 12.54 9.31 1.38
CA ASP A 22 13.36 9.71 0.23
C ASP A 22 14.03 8.50 -0.43
N MET A 23 14.44 7.50 0.35
CA MET A 23 14.99 6.25 -0.18
C MET A 23 13.99 5.43 -1.01
N LEU A 24 12.68 5.63 -0.82
CA LEU A 24 11.64 4.96 -1.62
C LEU A 24 11.39 5.64 -2.96
N LEU A 25 11.72 6.93 -3.10
CA LEU A 25 11.36 7.72 -4.29
C LEU A 25 11.91 7.12 -5.60
N PRO A 26 13.18 6.69 -5.71
CA PRO A 26 13.69 6.14 -6.96
C PRO A 26 12.94 4.87 -7.41
N ALA A 27 12.59 4.00 -6.46
CA ALA A 27 11.85 2.77 -6.75
C ALA A 27 10.38 3.07 -7.12
N PHE A 28 9.75 4.01 -6.42
CA PHE A 28 8.41 4.49 -6.75
C PHE A 28 8.35 5.11 -8.16
N GLU A 29 9.30 6.00 -8.49
CA GLU A 29 9.36 6.66 -9.80
C GLU A 29 9.63 5.65 -10.93
N ALA A 30 10.58 4.72 -10.73
CA ALA A 30 10.87 3.67 -11.71
C ALA A 30 9.66 2.77 -11.98
N MET A 31 8.98 2.32 -10.92
CA MET A 31 7.76 1.50 -11.03
C MET A 31 6.64 2.28 -11.75
N THR A 32 6.42 3.53 -11.36
CA THR A 32 5.39 4.37 -11.99
C THR A 32 5.69 4.60 -13.47
N PHE A 33 6.96 4.85 -13.82
CA PHE A 33 7.36 5.03 -15.20
C PHE A 33 7.13 3.76 -16.03
N GLU A 34 7.46 2.59 -15.50
CA GLU A 34 7.23 1.31 -16.17
C GLU A 34 5.73 1.09 -16.46
N ILE A 35 4.87 1.33 -15.47
CA ILE A 35 3.41 1.22 -15.61
C ILE A 35 2.90 2.16 -16.71
N ILE A 36 3.33 3.43 -16.70
CA ILE A 36 2.94 4.41 -17.72
C ILE A 36 3.39 3.97 -19.11
N GLN A 37 4.61 3.45 -19.27
CA GLN A 37 5.11 2.97 -20.57
C GLN A 37 4.30 1.78 -21.08
N GLN A 38 4.03 0.78 -20.23
CA GLN A 38 3.21 -0.38 -20.59
C GLN A 38 1.82 0.05 -21.07
N SER A 39 1.25 1.06 -20.42
CA SER A 39 -0.08 1.60 -20.74
C SER A 39 -0.13 2.36 -22.05
N ILE A 40 0.92 3.12 -22.38
CA ILE A 40 1.02 3.88 -23.64
C ILE A 40 1.17 2.93 -24.84
N VAL A 41 1.87 1.80 -24.69
CA VAL A 41 2.09 0.84 -25.78
C VAL A 41 0.78 0.19 -26.26
N VAL A 42 -0.23 0.07 -25.37
CA VAL A 42 -1.54 -0.51 -25.70
C VAL A 42 -2.44 0.49 -26.47
N SER A 43 -2.17 1.79 -26.38
CA SER A 43 -2.96 2.82 -27.05
C SER A 43 -2.52 3.03 -28.50
N SER A 44 -3.37 2.62 -29.45
CA SER A 44 -3.19 2.78 -30.91
C SER A 44 -3.42 4.22 -31.42
N SER A 45 -3.51 5.20 -30.52
CA SER A 45 -3.72 6.61 -30.87
C SER A 45 -2.43 7.31 -31.32
N ARG A 46 -2.50 8.08 -32.41
CA ARG A 46 -1.37 8.86 -32.97
C ARG A 46 -0.83 9.96 -32.04
N ARG A 47 -1.56 10.32 -30.97
CA ARG A 47 -1.09 11.27 -29.94
C ARG A 47 -0.88 10.51 -28.63
N LYS A 48 0.39 10.41 -28.18
CA LYS A 48 0.72 9.89 -26.85
C LYS A 48 0.18 10.87 -25.78
N PRO A 49 -0.78 10.47 -24.92
CA PRO A 49 -1.19 11.32 -23.81
C PRO A 49 0.00 11.57 -22.88
N LYS A 50 0.11 12.80 -22.36
CA LYS A 50 1.11 13.14 -21.35
C LYS A 50 0.56 12.74 -19.98
N ILE A 51 0.80 11.50 -19.59
CA ILE A 51 0.34 10.92 -18.32
C ILE A 51 1.32 11.35 -17.22
N SER A 52 0.83 12.02 -16.18
CA SER A 52 1.66 12.38 -15.02
C SER A 52 1.77 11.22 -14.04
N ILE A 53 2.72 11.32 -13.10
CA ILE A 53 2.84 10.36 -11.98
C ILE A 53 1.54 10.28 -11.18
N ALA A 54 0.88 11.42 -10.94
CA ALA A 54 -0.36 11.47 -10.16
C ALA A 54 -1.52 10.78 -10.89
N ASP A 55 -1.58 10.91 -12.22
CA ASP A 55 -2.62 10.25 -13.03
C ASP A 55 -2.48 8.73 -13.07
N CYS A 56 -1.31 8.20 -12.69
CA CYS A 56 -1.05 6.76 -12.69
C CYS A 56 -1.68 6.04 -11.49
N TRP A 57 -1.96 6.74 -10.39
CA TRP A 57 -2.36 6.13 -9.13
C TRP A 57 -3.70 6.68 -8.65
N ASP A 58 -4.62 5.80 -8.26
CA ASP A 58 -5.89 6.23 -7.69
C ASP A 58 -5.83 6.46 -6.20
N ALA A 59 -5.02 5.66 -5.50
CA ALA A 59 -4.76 5.85 -4.08
C ALA A 59 -3.42 5.26 -3.65
N ILE A 60 -2.89 5.82 -2.57
CA ILE A 60 -1.88 5.18 -1.74
C ILE A 60 -2.52 4.72 -0.43
N THR A 61 -2.25 3.48 -0.04
CA THR A 61 -2.65 2.90 1.24
C THR A 61 -1.43 2.27 1.91
N TYR A 62 -1.57 1.83 3.15
CA TYR A 62 -0.47 1.28 3.93
C TYR A 62 -0.92 0.08 4.75
N VAL A 63 0.02 -0.78 5.11
CA VAL A 63 -0.24 -1.90 6.00
C VAL A 63 -0.51 -1.39 7.41
N PRO A 64 -1.67 -1.67 8.02
CA PRO A 64 -1.95 -1.25 9.39
C PRO A 64 -1.12 -2.08 10.39
N VAL A 65 -0.57 -1.40 11.39
CA VAL A 65 -0.02 -2.07 12.57
C VAL A 65 -1.15 -2.41 13.54
N SER A 66 -0.82 -3.13 14.60
CA SER A 66 -1.80 -3.50 15.62
C SER A 66 -1.86 -2.43 16.69
N GLU A 67 -2.94 -2.36 17.47
CA GLU A 67 -3.12 -1.30 18.47
C GLU A 67 -2.02 -1.32 19.53
N GLU A 68 -1.57 -2.49 19.95
CA GLU A 68 -0.41 -2.64 20.85
C GLU A 68 0.85 -1.99 20.23
N ARG A 69 1.12 -2.26 18.95
CA ARG A 69 2.29 -1.69 18.25
C ARG A 69 2.15 -0.20 17.98
N GLU A 70 0.95 0.27 17.69
CA GLU A 70 0.65 1.69 17.53
C GLU A 70 0.88 2.42 18.86
N ALA A 71 0.41 1.85 19.97
CA ALA A 71 0.60 2.40 21.32
C ALA A 71 2.07 2.38 21.77
N ASP A 72 2.78 1.28 21.53
CA ASP A 72 4.20 1.13 21.90
C ASP A 72 5.10 2.11 21.15
N ARG A 73 4.78 2.37 19.87
CA ARG A 73 5.64 3.15 18.97
C ARG A 73 5.19 4.60 18.83
N GLY A 74 3.92 4.90 19.10
CA GLY A 74 3.29 6.19 18.85
C GLY A 74 2.89 6.43 17.38
N PHE A 75 3.24 5.54 16.46
CA PHE A 75 2.96 5.69 15.03
C PHE A 75 3.05 4.39 14.22
N ASN A 76 2.36 4.39 13.08
CA ASN A 76 2.51 3.41 12.01
C ASN A 76 3.62 3.81 11.01
N GLN A 77 4.66 2.98 10.91
CA GLN A 77 5.82 3.20 10.03
C GLN A 77 5.42 3.27 8.55
N ALA A 78 4.56 2.35 8.11
CA ALA A 78 4.12 2.28 6.73
C ALA A 78 3.25 3.50 6.36
N GLN A 79 2.44 3.99 7.29
CA GLN A 79 1.67 5.23 7.12
C GLN A 79 2.57 6.44 6.94
N GLN A 80 3.65 6.56 7.73
CA GLN A 80 4.60 7.67 7.60
C GLN A 80 5.33 7.64 6.24
N LEU A 81 5.73 6.46 5.78
CA LEU A 81 6.34 6.28 4.46
C LEU A 81 5.35 6.61 3.33
N ALA A 82 4.10 6.14 3.44
CA ALA A 82 3.02 6.48 2.51
C ALA A 82 2.77 7.99 2.45
N SER A 83 2.67 8.62 3.62
CA SER A 83 2.46 10.07 3.73
C SER A 83 3.58 10.88 3.07
N HIS A 84 4.82 10.39 3.13
CA HIS A 84 5.96 11.04 2.45
C HIS A 84 5.80 11.05 0.93
N ILE A 85 5.50 9.89 0.34
CA ILE A 85 5.26 9.74 -1.11
C ILE A 85 4.03 10.56 -1.52
N ALA A 86 2.93 10.44 -0.76
CA ALA A 86 1.69 11.15 -0.99
C ALA A 86 1.89 12.67 -1.07
N ARG A 87 2.61 13.24 -0.10
CA ARG A 87 2.91 14.68 -0.09
C ARG A 87 3.78 15.09 -1.28
N ARG A 88 4.77 14.28 -1.65
CA ARG A 88 5.72 14.59 -2.72
C ARG A 88 5.09 14.61 -4.11
N PHE A 89 4.08 13.76 -4.34
CA PHE A 89 3.42 13.57 -5.64
C PHE A 89 1.94 13.92 -5.65
N GLN A 90 1.42 14.49 -4.55
CA GLN A 90 0.03 14.91 -4.38
C GLN A 90 -0.96 13.75 -4.60
N LEU A 91 -0.64 12.58 -4.08
CA LEU A 91 -1.50 11.38 -4.17
C LEU A 91 -2.48 11.34 -2.99
N PRO A 92 -3.72 10.88 -3.19
CA PRO A 92 -4.67 10.70 -2.11
C PRO A 92 -4.27 9.48 -1.26
N ILE A 93 -4.08 9.71 0.05
CA ILE A 93 -3.89 8.65 1.02
C ILE A 93 -5.24 8.17 1.53
N MET A 94 -5.47 6.85 1.47
CA MET A 94 -6.73 6.22 1.88
C MET A 94 -6.45 5.09 2.87
N GLU A 95 -7.08 5.15 4.05
CA GLU A 95 -7.02 4.08 5.05
C GLU A 95 -7.95 2.94 4.65
N LEU A 96 -7.53 2.12 3.68
CA LEU A 96 -8.36 1.05 3.12
C LEU A 96 -8.36 -0.23 3.95
N LEU A 97 -7.34 -0.41 4.79
CA LEU A 97 -7.08 -1.65 5.52
C LEU A 97 -7.12 -1.39 7.02
N ILE A 98 -7.76 -2.30 7.75
CA ILE A 98 -7.84 -2.32 9.21
C ILE A 98 -7.23 -3.64 9.68
N ARG A 99 -6.42 -3.62 10.74
CA ARG A 99 -5.87 -4.85 11.31
C ARG A 99 -6.85 -5.45 12.31
N SER A 100 -7.23 -6.71 12.13
CA SER A 100 -8.20 -7.35 13.02
C SER A 100 -7.59 -7.64 14.40
N ARG A 101 -8.26 -7.21 15.48
CA ARG A 101 -7.85 -7.44 16.88
C ARG A 101 -7.79 -8.93 17.25
N HIS A 102 -8.58 -9.78 16.59
CA HIS A 102 -8.57 -11.23 16.85
C HIS A 102 -7.25 -11.90 16.45
N SER A 103 -6.45 -11.27 15.58
CA SER A 103 -5.17 -11.80 15.14
C SER A 103 -4.08 -11.78 16.21
N GLU A 104 -4.12 -10.86 17.18
CA GLU A 104 -3.12 -10.76 18.26
C GLU A 104 -3.22 -11.93 19.25
N LYS A 105 -4.42 -12.49 19.46
CA LYS A 105 -4.69 -13.56 20.43
C LYS A 105 -4.48 -14.98 19.88
N GLN A 106 -4.10 -15.14 18.61
CA GLN A 106 -4.01 -16.46 17.95
C GLN A 106 -2.61 -17.12 18.02
N SER A 107 -1.72 -16.66 18.90
CA SER A 107 -0.33 -17.16 19.03
C SER A 107 -0.20 -18.66 19.41
N PHE A 108 -1.30 -19.33 19.76
CA PHE A 108 -1.33 -20.76 20.14
C PHE A 108 -1.81 -21.74 19.04
N LYS A 109 -2.05 -21.29 17.80
CA LYS A 109 -2.64 -22.15 16.75
C LYS A 109 -1.62 -22.87 15.84
N THR A 110 -1.99 -24.07 15.40
CA THR A 110 -1.18 -24.94 14.52
C THR A 110 -0.93 -24.32 13.14
N ARG A 111 0.07 -24.81 12.39
CA ARG A 111 0.42 -24.32 11.03
C ARG A 111 -0.78 -24.34 10.07
N SER A 112 -1.63 -25.36 10.18
CA SER A 112 -2.82 -25.55 9.34
C SER A 112 -3.97 -24.62 9.71
N GLU A 113 -4.12 -24.29 10.99
CA GLU A 113 -5.08 -23.30 11.47
C GLU A 113 -4.64 -21.88 11.09
N ARG A 114 -3.33 -21.59 11.16
CA ARG A 114 -2.77 -20.32 10.68
C ARG A 114 -3.06 -20.08 9.19
N MET A 115 -2.95 -21.10 8.33
CA MET A 115 -3.25 -20.94 6.90
C MET A 115 -4.73 -20.64 6.61
N ARG A 116 -5.66 -21.14 7.42
CA ARG A 116 -7.09 -20.82 7.31
C ARG A 116 -7.42 -19.45 7.91
N ASP A 117 -6.78 -19.09 9.02
CA ASP A 117 -7.06 -17.84 9.75
C ASP A 117 -6.33 -16.62 9.18
N THR A 118 -5.26 -16.79 8.37
CA THR A 118 -4.57 -15.66 7.70
C THR A 118 -5.53 -14.87 6.78
N GLN A 119 -6.66 -15.46 6.37
CA GLN A 119 -7.73 -14.78 5.63
C GLN A 119 -8.51 -13.74 6.45
N SER A 120 -8.18 -13.55 7.73
CA SER A 120 -8.82 -12.62 8.67
C SER A 120 -7.84 -11.66 9.36
N LEU A 121 -6.57 -11.59 8.93
CA LEU A 121 -5.60 -10.68 9.56
C LEU A 121 -5.91 -9.20 9.29
N PHE A 122 -6.41 -8.93 8.09
CA PHE A 122 -6.79 -7.60 7.63
C PHE A 122 -8.25 -7.59 7.20
N GLU A 123 -8.94 -6.55 7.64
CA GLU A 123 -10.30 -6.18 7.24
C GLU A 123 -10.22 -4.93 6.35
N VAL A 124 -11.30 -4.64 5.64
CA VAL A 124 -11.38 -3.49 4.74
C VAL A 124 -12.25 -2.41 5.37
N ASN A 125 -11.79 -1.16 5.28
CA ASN A 125 -12.68 -0.02 5.50
C ASN A 125 -13.58 0.15 4.26
N THR A 126 -14.77 -0.45 4.31
CA THR A 126 -15.70 -0.49 3.16
C THR A 126 -16.12 0.90 2.71
N ASN A 127 -16.25 1.87 3.61
CA ASN A 127 -16.62 3.24 3.26
C ASN A 127 -15.53 3.90 2.40
N ASN A 128 -14.27 3.77 2.79
CA ASN A 128 -13.14 4.31 2.02
C ASN A 128 -12.97 3.57 0.68
N LEU A 129 -13.20 2.26 0.65
CA LEU A 129 -13.11 1.49 -0.60
C LEU A 129 -14.21 1.87 -1.60
N SER A 130 -15.46 2.04 -1.15
CA SER A 130 -16.55 2.52 -2.02
C SER A 130 -16.34 3.97 -2.46
N LEU A 131 -15.79 4.83 -1.59
CA LEU A 131 -15.40 6.19 -1.97
C LEU A 131 -14.36 6.17 -3.10
N LEU A 132 -13.29 5.38 -2.94
CA LEU A 132 -12.26 5.20 -3.97
C LEU A 132 -12.85 4.71 -5.30
N ALA A 133 -13.77 3.74 -5.26
CA ALA A 133 -14.43 3.24 -6.46
C ALA A 133 -15.25 4.35 -7.17
N SER A 134 -15.99 5.16 -6.41
CA SER A 134 -16.78 6.27 -6.95
C SER A 134 -15.93 7.39 -7.58
N GLU A 135 -14.82 7.74 -6.94
CA GLU A 135 -13.88 8.76 -7.46
C GLU A 135 -13.16 8.25 -8.71
N SER A 136 -12.74 6.98 -8.71
CA SER A 136 -12.06 6.36 -9.85
C SER A 136 -12.99 6.20 -11.05
N HIS A 137 -14.26 5.84 -10.84
CA HIS A 137 -15.24 5.76 -11.92
C HIS A 137 -15.49 7.09 -12.62
N SER A 138 -15.34 8.20 -11.89
CA SER A 138 -15.50 9.56 -12.41
C SER A 138 -14.26 10.05 -13.18
N LYS A 139 -13.09 9.44 -12.96
CA LYS A 139 -11.90 9.69 -13.77
C LYS A 139 -12.09 9.00 -15.12
N ASN A 140 -11.97 9.78 -16.19
CA ASN A 140 -11.95 9.25 -17.55
C ASN A 140 -10.60 8.53 -17.77
N HIS A 141 -10.45 7.33 -17.20
CA HIS A 141 -9.18 6.61 -17.11
C HIS A 141 -8.55 6.49 -18.50
N LEU A 142 -7.42 7.18 -18.68
CA LEU A 142 -6.60 7.12 -19.89
C LEU A 142 -5.86 5.77 -19.99
N ILE A 143 -5.80 5.02 -18.88
CA ILE A 143 -5.10 3.75 -18.72
C ILE A 143 -6.05 2.78 -18.00
N ASP A 144 -6.49 1.74 -18.72
CA ASP A 144 -7.23 0.56 -18.23
C ASP A 144 -8.46 0.85 -17.34
N ARG A 145 -9.31 -0.16 -17.08
CA ARG A 145 -10.50 0.00 -16.22
C ARG A 145 -10.27 -0.34 -14.74
N ALA A 146 -9.06 -0.77 -14.39
CA ALA A 146 -8.72 -1.17 -13.03
C ALA A 146 -8.29 0.04 -12.18
N VAL A 147 -8.77 0.08 -10.93
CA VAL A 147 -8.36 1.05 -9.92
C VAL A 147 -6.97 0.69 -9.43
N ARG A 148 -6.01 1.60 -9.56
CA ARG A 148 -4.61 1.34 -9.22
C ARG A 148 -4.26 1.83 -7.82
N ILE A 149 -3.91 0.90 -6.94
CA ILE A 149 -3.61 1.16 -5.53
C ILE A 149 -2.15 0.85 -5.25
N LEU A 150 -1.45 1.81 -4.63
CA LEU A 150 -0.10 1.60 -4.09
C LEU A 150 -0.19 1.23 -2.60
N LEU A 151 0.17 0.00 -2.25
CA LEU A 151 0.30 -0.49 -0.88
C LEU A 151 1.73 -0.26 -0.37
N ILE A 152 1.88 0.46 0.73
CA ILE A 152 3.17 0.68 1.39
C ILE A 152 3.34 -0.24 2.59
N ASP A 153 4.52 -0.85 2.71
CA ASP A 153 4.95 -1.59 3.91
C ASP A 153 6.43 -1.26 4.22
N ASP A 154 6.89 -1.60 5.43
CA ASP A 154 8.29 -1.35 5.81
C ASP A 154 9.25 -2.46 5.32
N ILE A 155 8.86 -3.73 5.46
CA ILE A 155 9.71 -4.88 5.14
C ILE A 155 8.91 -5.98 4.44
N TYR A 156 9.36 -6.33 3.23
CA TYR A 156 8.92 -7.53 2.52
C TYR A 156 9.69 -8.76 2.99
N THR A 157 8.99 -9.85 3.31
CA THR A 157 9.61 -11.13 3.68
C THR A 157 9.07 -12.24 2.78
N THR A 158 8.09 -13.01 3.25
CA THR A 158 7.42 -14.07 2.49
C THR A 158 6.35 -13.56 1.53
N GLY A 159 6.02 -12.27 1.60
CA GLY A 159 4.88 -11.68 0.89
C GLY A 159 3.51 -11.97 1.51
N SER A 160 3.42 -12.71 2.63
CA SER A 160 2.13 -13.10 3.21
C SER A 160 1.29 -11.90 3.67
N THR A 161 1.94 -10.85 4.18
CA THR A 161 1.27 -9.58 4.53
C THR A 161 0.63 -8.94 3.30
N ALA A 162 1.40 -8.79 2.22
CA ALA A 162 0.95 -8.20 0.96
C ALA A 162 -0.21 -9.00 0.35
N GLU A 163 -0.07 -10.33 0.34
CA GLU A 163 -1.09 -11.25 -0.16
C GLU A 163 -2.38 -11.16 0.67
N ALA A 164 -2.28 -11.10 2.00
CA ALA A 164 -3.44 -10.96 2.88
C ALA A 164 -4.16 -9.62 2.68
N CYS A 165 -3.42 -8.51 2.57
CA CYS A 165 -3.98 -7.19 2.27
C CYS A 165 -4.69 -7.17 0.91
N SER A 166 -4.03 -7.71 -0.12
CA SER A 166 -4.59 -7.80 -1.47
C SER A 166 -5.88 -8.63 -1.48
N LYS A 167 -5.88 -9.81 -0.86
CA LYS A 167 -7.09 -10.65 -0.75
C LYS A 167 -8.23 -9.97 -0.01
N ALA A 168 -7.93 -9.21 1.05
CA ALA A 168 -8.95 -8.45 1.78
C ALA A 168 -9.60 -7.40 0.87
N LEU A 169 -8.80 -6.60 0.16
CA LEU A 169 -9.29 -5.57 -0.75
C LEU A 169 -10.11 -6.15 -1.90
N HIS A 170 -9.60 -7.18 -2.58
CA HIS A 170 -10.31 -7.82 -3.69
C HIS A 170 -11.65 -8.45 -3.29
N ARG A 171 -11.79 -8.89 -2.03
CA ARG A 171 -13.05 -9.49 -1.54
C ARG A 171 -14.24 -8.52 -1.58
N TYR A 172 -13.98 -7.23 -1.39
CA TYR A 172 -15.01 -6.19 -1.32
C TYR A 172 -14.92 -5.18 -2.47
N ALA A 173 -14.04 -5.41 -3.44
CA ALA A 173 -13.85 -4.50 -4.56
C ALA A 173 -15.02 -4.54 -5.54
N GLU A 174 -15.61 -3.37 -5.80
CA GLU A 174 -16.67 -3.20 -6.80
C GLU A 174 -16.12 -3.06 -8.22
N LEU A 175 -14.86 -2.61 -8.34
CA LEU A 175 -14.12 -2.46 -9.59
C LEU A 175 -12.88 -3.37 -9.57
N PRO A 176 -12.35 -3.76 -10.76
CA PRO A 176 -11.05 -4.43 -10.82
C PRO A 176 -9.98 -3.59 -10.11
N LEU A 177 -9.11 -4.23 -9.33
CA LEU A 177 -8.02 -3.55 -8.63
C LEU A 177 -6.68 -4.03 -9.17
N ASP A 178 -5.77 -3.10 -9.41
CA ASP A 178 -4.34 -3.39 -9.56
C ASP A 178 -3.61 -2.91 -8.30
N ILE A 179 -3.12 -3.86 -7.51
CA ILE A 179 -2.44 -3.55 -6.24
C ILE A 179 -0.94 -3.73 -6.43
N TYR A 180 -0.20 -2.64 -6.32
CA TYR A 180 1.26 -2.63 -6.33
C TYR A 180 1.77 -2.48 -4.91
N ILE A 181 2.89 -3.14 -4.60
CA ILE A 181 3.52 -3.02 -3.29
C ILE A 181 4.88 -2.34 -3.40
N LEU A 182 5.12 -1.38 -2.52
CA LEU A 182 6.42 -0.77 -2.33
C LEU A 182 6.85 -0.95 -0.87
N THR A 183 8.05 -1.51 -0.69
CA THR A 183 8.62 -1.77 0.63
C THR A 183 10.01 -1.18 0.74
N TRP A 184 10.39 -0.78 1.95
CA TRP A 184 11.71 -0.18 2.16
C TRP A 184 12.83 -1.21 2.15
N ALA A 185 12.59 -2.42 2.66
CA ALA A 185 13.55 -3.52 2.62
C ALA A 185 12.89 -4.85 2.24
N ARG A 186 13.73 -5.77 1.77
CA ARG A 186 13.42 -7.20 1.66
C ARG A 186 14.35 -8.00 2.57
N SER A 187 13.86 -9.08 3.19
CA SER A 187 14.68 -10.01 3.99
C SER A 187 14.68 -11.42 3.45
#